data_AF-A0A250WZ68-F1
#
_entry.id   AF-A0A250WZ68-F1
#
_cell.length_a   1.000
_cell.length_b   1.000
_cell.length_c   1.000
_cell.angle_alpha   90.00
_cell.angle_beta   90.00
_cell.angle_gamma   90.00
#
_symmetry.space_group_name_H-M   'P 1'
#
loop_
_entity.id
_entity.type
_entity.pdbx_description
1 polymer ?
#
loop_
_entity_poly.entity_id
_entity_poly.type
_entity_poly.pdbx_seq_one_letter_code
_entity_poly.pdbx_strand_id
1 'polypeptide(L)'
;MSMDDHSGHMGGMHSSHQSFDCSGNAWMDMGTDKSGTWSGHVLAGVVLLIWNMHWNFNVFRNFLVQSRQKPFRSSSTYPMPLIPEYIPVEATLKIIVPLCGILINLFGPGGWRSNICADGTARAGHFDPVNIFRYADAWVLFTFMASGMVDLLGWAVELPSGTQHFFLVAAFALKSFILSEGQHPDMLESMVYFMLFMVTAGTALFLLTEMIWPESFLASCGRVYCTYLQAIWYFGAARLLFEGRPAWNTTDPMPDMSPAMFVPVPFVFWMNFTSLTMFLGYLGMRWALKSYLGDGLREACSTSGDTERLHHLLPHHDVDEPHHQPFNGGSGGGRVVTSGAAAAKTMGVHELVPLVSRH
;
A
#
# COMPACT_ATOMS: atom_id res chain seq x y z
N MET A 1 -60.87 15.42 25.57
CA MET A 1 -59.87 14.41 25.20
C MET A 1 -58.67 15.19 24.67
N SER A 2 -57.75 15.49 25.57
CA SER A 2 -56.55 16.33 25.34
C SER A 2 -55.44 15.43 24.83
N MET A 3 -54.83 15.78 23.70
CA MET A 3 -53.59 15.18 23.24
C MET A 3 -52.46 15.92 23.97
N ASP A 4 -51.87 15.24 24.95
CA ASP A 4 -50.76 15.77 25.73
C ASP A 4 -49.45 15.68 24.92
N ASP A 5 -48.83 16.85 24.74
CA ASP A 5 -47.51 17.06 24.14
C ASP A 5 -46.42 16.42 25.01
N HIS A 6 -45.90 15.26 24.58
CA HIS A 6 -44.68 14.65 25.12
C HIS A 6 -43.45 14.99 24.27
N SER A 7 -43.19 16.28 24.04
CA SER A 7 -41.97 16.80 23.40
C SER A 7 -40.90 17.27 24.40
N GLY A 8 -41.08 16.98 25.70
CA GLY A 8 -40.15 17.37 26.75
C GLY A 8 -39.01 16.36 26.97
N HIS A 9 -37.77 16.85 26.82
CA HIS A 9 -36.57 16.36 27.51
C HIS A 9 -35.83 15.12 26.94
N MET A 10 -35.25 15.28 25.75
CA MET A 10 -34.01 14.60 25.36
C MET A 10 -32.90 15.61 24.99
N GLY A 11 -32.94 16.83 25.54
CA GLY A 11 -31.90 17.86 25.39
C GLY A 11 -30.72 17.65 26.33
N GLY A 12 -30.29 16.39 26.52
CA GLY A 12 -29.18 16.02 27.38
C GLY A 12 -27.86 16.44 26.77
N MET A 13 -27.37 17.60 27.20
CA MET A 13 -25.96 17.99 27.37
C MET A 13 -24.92 16.99 26.82
N HIS A 14 -24.76 16.90 25.50
CA HIS A 14 -23.42 16.72 24.96
C HIS A 14 -22.79 18.10 24.99
N SER A 15 -22.20 18.47 26.13
CA SER A 15 -21.21 19.53 26.14
C SER A 15 -20.11 19.06 25.20
N SER A 16 -20.16 19.51 23.95
CA SER A 16 -19.13 19.24 22.98
C SER A 16 -17.83 19.70 23.62
N HIS A 17 -16.92 18.74 23.85
CA HIS A 17 -15.61 19.03 24.39
C HIS A 17 -14.89 19.90 23.36
N GLN A 18 -14.97 21.23 23.54
CA GLN A 18 -14.27 22.16 22.69
C GLN A 18 -12.78 22.02 22.98
N SER A 19 -12.00 21.75 21.93
CA SER A 19 -10.55 21.91 21.97
C SER A 19 -10.20 23.38 21.82
N PHE A 20 -9.10 23.80 22.43
CA PHE A 20 -8.62 25.17 22.40
C PHE A 20 -7.19 25.21 21.84
N ASP A 21 -6.82 26.25 21.12
CA ASP A 21 -5.44 26.48 20.69
C ASP A 21 -4.56 26.97 21.86
N CYS A 22 -3.26 27.15 21.64
CA CYS A 22 -2.38 27.68 22.69
C CYS A 22 -2.73 29.11 23.13
N SER A 23 -3.36 29.89 22.25
CA SER A 23 -3.84 31.25 22.54
C SER A 23 -5.12 31.27 23.38
N GLY A 24 -5.75 30.12 23.63
CA GLY A 24 -7.00 29.99 24.39
C GLY A 24 -8.25 30.22 23.55
N ASN A 25 -8.13 30.33 22.23
CA ASN A 25 -9.27 30.41 21.32
C ASN A 25 -9.86 29.02 21.13
N ALA A 26 -11.19 28.92 21.02
CA ALA A 26 -11.82 27.67 20.63
C ALA A 26 -11.32 27.28 19.24
N TRP A 27 -10.98 26.02 19.04
CA TRP A 27 -10.40 25.56 17.78
C TRP A 27 -11.32 25.81 16.58
N MET A 28 -12.63 25.77 16.82
CA MET A 28 -13.68 26.08 15.84
C MET A 28 -13.61 27.52 15.32
N ASP A 29 -13.08 28.46 16.12
CA ASP A 29 -13.00 29.88 15.76
C ASP A 29 -11.75 30.20 14.91
N MET A 30 -10.81 29.25 14.78
CA MET A 30 -9.59 29.52 14.02
C MET A 30 -9.83 29.63 12.52
N GLY A 31 -10.95 29.13 11.97
CA GLY A 31 -11.47 29.40 10.63
C GLY A 31 -10.58 29.05 9.41
N THR A 32 -9.27 29.07 9.53
CA THR A 32 -8.31 29.08 8.43
C THR A 32 -7.27 27.98 8.54
N ASP A 33 -7.05 27.44 9.74
CA ASP A 33 -5.95 26.51 9.98
C ASP A 33 -6.44 25.07 9.78
N LYS A 34 -6.59 24.70 8.50
CA LYS A 34 -6.82 23.31 8.07
C LYS A 34 -5.66 22.43 8.52
N SER A 35 -5.94 21.19 8.90
CA SER A 35 -4.84 20.29 9.28
C SER A 35 -3.93 19.97 8.08
N GLY A 36 -2.62 20.12 8.29
CA GLY A 36 -1.61 19.84 7.28
C GLY A 36 -1.39 20.97 6.28
N THR A 37 -0.87 20.63 5.09
CA THR A 37 -0.55 21.59 4.03
C THR A 37 -0.92 21.02 2.68
N TRP A 38 -1.17 21.90 1.70
CA TRP A 38 -1.39 21.48 0.30
C TRP A 38 -0.25 20.60 -0.22
N SER A 39 1.00 21.03 -0.02
CA SER A 39 2.18 20.30 -0.50
C SER A 39 2.36 18.96 0.20
N GLY A 40 2.04 18.86 1.50
CA GLY A 40 2.07 17.60 2.24
C GLY A 40 1.09 16.57 1.67
N HIS A 41 -0.14 16.99 1.36
CA HIS A 41 -1.14 16.12 0.75
C HIS A 41 -0.73 15.68 -0.65
N VAL A 42 -0.28 16.61 -1.50
CA VAL A 42 0.21 16.29 -2.85
C VAL A 42 1.40 15.32 -2.80
N LEU A 43 2.36 15.54 -1.91
CA LEU A 43 3.52 14.66 -1.75
C LEU A 43 3.10 13.24 -1.34
N ALA A 44 2.22 13.11 -0.35
CA ALA A 44 1.68 11.82 0.06
C ALA A 44 0.96 11.10 -1.09
N GLY A 45 0.16 11.84 -1.88
CA GLY A 45 -0.51 11.34 -3.08
C GLY A 45 0.47 10.83 -4.13
N VAL A 46 1.54 11.57 -4.42
CA VAL A 46 2.58 11.15 -5.40
C VAL A 46 3.30 9.88 -4.93
N VAL A 47 3.74 9.85 -3.67
CA VAL A 47 4.45 8.68 -3.11
C VAL A 47 3.57 7.43 -3.20
N LEU A 48 2.31 7.51 -2.76
CA LEU A 48 1.38 6.38 -2.83
C LEU A 48 1.04 6.00 -4.27
N LEU A 49 0.92 6.96 -5.19
CA LEU A 49 0.63 6.69 -6.59
C LEU A 49 1.75 5.88 -7.24
N ILE A 50 3.01 6.30 -7.07
CA ILE A 50 4.19 5.58 -7.58
C ILE A 50 4.26 4.18 -6.96
N TRP A 51 4.12 4.10 -5.64
CA TRP A 51 4.13 2.84 -4.91
C TRP A 51 3.08 1.86 -5.43
N ASN A 52 1.89 2.38 -5.69
CA ASN A 52 0.79 1.56 -6.11
C ASN A 52 0.86 1.16 -7.59
N MET A 53 1.44 1.99 -8.47
CA MET A 53 1.74 1.57 -9.83
C MET A 53 2.67 0.35 -9.84
N HIS A 54 3.69 0.34 -8.98
CA HIS A 54 4.58 -0.80 -8.79
C HIS A 54 3.85 -2.06 -8.29
N TRP A 55 3.01 -1.93 -7.26
CA TRP A 55 2.21 -3.07 -6.77
C TRP A 55 1.20 -3.57 -7.80
N ASN A 56 0.47 -2.68 -8.48
CA ASN A 56 -0.49 -3.03 -9.51
C ASN A 56 0.14 -3.83 -10.65
N PHE A 57 1.28 -3.33 -11.15
CA PHE A 57 2.04 -4.00 -12.21
C PHE A 57 2.44 -5.43 -11.78
N ASN A 58 2.99 -5.58 -10.57
CA ASN A 58 3.46 -6.88 -10.11
C ASN A 58 2.33 -7.86 -9.78
N VAL A 59 1.21 -7.40 -9.21
CA VAL A 59 0.03 -8.24 -8.96
C VAL A 59 -0.51 -8.79 -10.28
N PHE A 60 -0.68 -7.94 -11.29
CA PHE A 60 -1.14 -8.37 -12.61
C PHE A 60 -0.13 -9.27 -13.33
N ARG A 61 1.17 -8.93 -13.29
CA ARG A 61 2.24 -9.76 -13.85
C ARG A 61 2.21 -11.16 -13.25
N ASN A 62 2.25 -11.24 -11.93
CA ASN A 62 2.34 -12.52 -11.24
C ASN A 62 1.11 -13.37 -11.52
N PHE A 63 -0.09 -12.78 -11.51
CA PHE A 63 -1.31 -13.51 -11.88
C PHE A 63 -1.26 -14.04 -13.31
N LEU A 64 -0.94 -13.20 -14.30
CA LEU A 64 -0.94 -13.58 -15.71
C LEU A 64 0.15 -14.59 -16.08
N VAL A 65 1.31 -14.52 -15.42
CA VAL A 65 2.42 -15.46 -15.63
C VAL A 65 2.14 -16.78 -14.91
N GLN A 66 1.71 -16.73 -13.65
CA GLN A 66 1.52 -17.94 -12.84
C GLN A 66 0.26 -18.71 -13.24
N SER A 67 -0.80 -18.06 -13.74
CA SER A 67 -2.09 -18.71 -14.06
C SER A 67 -2.00 -19.89 -15.03
N ARG A 68 -0.85 -20.10 -15.68
CA ARG A 68 -0.60 -21.23 -16.58
C ARG A 68 0.05 -22.44 -15.90
N GLN A 69 0.70 -22.28 -14.76
CA GLN A 69 1.57 -23.32 -14.18
C GLN A 69 1.40 -23.49 -12.67
N LYS A 70 1.09 -22.43 -11.92
CA LYS A 70 1.03 -22.45 -10.45
C LYS A 70 -0.13 -21.56 -9.97
N PRO A 71 -0.75 -21.87 -8.81
CA PRO A 71 -1.70 -20.94 -8.22
C PRO A 71 -1.02 -19.60 -7.96
N PHE A 72 -1.76 -18.50 -8.15
CA PHE A 72 -1.31 -17.17 -7.78
C PHE A 72 -0.93 -17.18 -6.30
N ARG A 73 0.14 -16.46 -5.92
CA ARG A 73 0.47 -16.24 -4.51
C ARG A 73 0.82 -14.77 -4.27
N SER A 74 0.12 -14.15 -3.33
CA SER A 74 0.35 -12.78 -2.89
C SER A 74 1.69 -12.66 -2.16
N SER A 75 2.23 -11.44 -2.18
CA SER A 75 3.46 -11.10 -1.48
C SER A 75 3.34 -9.69 -0.91
N SER A 76 3.96 -9.46 0.25
CA SER A 76 4.06 -8.13 0.86
C SER A 76 5.05 -7.23 0.10
N THR A 77 5.94 -7.84 -0.69
CA THR A 77 7.00 -7.18 -1.46
C THR A 77 7.15 -7.78 -2.85
N TYR A 78 7.53 -6.95 -3.80
CA TYR A 78 7.76 -7.33 -5.18
C TYR A 78 9.09 -6.79 -5.69
N PRO A 79 9.78 -7.55 -6.56
CA PRO A 79 11.00 -7.06 -7.20
C PRO A 79 10.68 -5.89 -8.15
N MET A 80 11.61 -4.96 -8.26
CA MET A 80 11.50 -3.86 -9.23
C MET A 80 11.91 -4.37 -10.61
N PRO A 81 11.12 -4.15 -11.68
CA PRO A 81 11.36 -4.77 -12.99
C PRO A 81 12.70 -4.37 -13.65
N LEU A 82 13.27 -3.24 -13.25
CA LEU A 82 14.52 -2.69 -13.81
C LEU A 82 15.75 -2.95 -12.93
N ILE A 83 15.57 -3.53 -11.74
CA ILE A 83 16.64 -3.69 -10.76
C ILE A 83 16.82 -5.19 -10.49
N PRO A 84 18.07 -5.69 -10.40
CA PRO A 84 18.31 -7.09 -10.11
C PRO A 84 17.59 -7.55 -8.83
N GLU A 85 17.00 -8.74 -8.87
CA GLU A 85 16.17 -9.30 -7.77
C GLU A 85 16.93 -9.48 -6.45
N TYR A 86 18.27 -9.55 -6.49
CA TYR A 86 19.10 -9.63 -5.28
C TYR A 86 19.15 -8.31 -4.50
N ILE A 87 18.62 -7.21 -5.02
CA ILE A 87 18.55 -5.92 -4.33
C ILE A 87 17.11 -5.71 -3.82
N PRO A 88 16.85 -5.75 -2.50
CA PRO A 88 15.51 -5.62 -1.93
C PRO A 88 15.03 -4.16 -1.89
N VAL A 89 14.97 -3.51 -3.05
CA VAL A 89 14.69 -2.06 -3.19
C VAL A 89 13.37 -1.66 -2.53
N GLU A 90 12.32 -2.46 -2.69
CA GLU A 90 11.04 -2.17 -2.06
C GLU A 90 11.16 -2.11 -0.53
N ALA A 91 11.79 -3.12 0.08
CA ALA A 91 12.00 -3.15 1.53
C ALA A 91 12.83 -1.94 2.01
N THR A 92 13.87 -1.56 1.26
CA THR A 92 14.69 -0.37 1.56
C THR A 92 13.87 0.92 1.46
N LEU A 93 13.04 1.08 0.43
CA LEU A 93 12.20 2.26 0.28
C LEU A 93 11.10 2.35 1.35
N LYS A 94 10.55 1.21 1.81
CA LYS A 94 9.64 1.16 2.98
C LYS A 94 10.30 1.63 4.27
N ILE A 95 11.63 1.66 4.35
CA ILE A 95 12.37 2.21 5.50
C ILE A 95 12.65 3.70 5.27
N ILE A 96 13.25 4.04 4.13
CA ILE A 96 13.73 5.40 3.85
C ILE A 96 12.58 6.40 3.76
N VAL A 97 11.50 6.07 3.04
CA VAL A 97 10.40 7.01 2.79
C VAL A 97 9.69 7.38 4.09
N PRO A 98 9.25 6.43 4.95
CA PRO A 98 8.68 6.79 6.24
C PRO A 98 9.68 7.46 7.17
N LEU A 99 10.97 7.09 7.14
CA LEU A 99 12.00 7.79 7.92
C LEU A 99 12.07 9.28 7.55
N CYS A 100 12.10 9.62 6.25
CA CYS A 100 12.04 11.00 5.81
C CYS A 100 10.76 11.69 6.30
N GLY A 101 9.61 11.02 6.23
CA GLY A 101 8.34 11.54 6.75
C GLY A 101 8.35 11.78 8.26
N ILE A 102 8.96 10.89 9.05
CA ILE A 102 9.17 11.05 10.50
C ILE A 102 10.03 12.29 10.75
N LEU A 103 11.14 12.43 10.02
CA LEU A 103 12.03 13.57 10.19
C LEU A 103 11.32 14.90 9.88
N ILE A 104 10.51 14.95 8.83
CA ILE A 104 9.73 16.14 8.45
C ILE A 104 8.68 16.46 9.52
N ASN A 105 7.93 15.47 10.01
CA ASN A 105 6.89 15.70 11.01
C ASN A 105 7.45 16.07 12.38
N LEU A 106 8.57 15.46 12.81
CA LEU A 106 9.16 15.71 14.12
C LEU A 106 10.04 16.95 14.14
N PHE A 107 10.84 17.19 13.10
CA PHE A 107 11.84 18.27 13.08
C PHE A 107 11.52 19.43 12.14
N GLY A 108 10.41 19.37 11.40
CA GLY A 108 9.92 20.48 10.60
C GLY A 108 9.36 21.64 11.43
N PRO A 109 9.00 22.76 10.78
CA PRO A 109 8.33 23.89 11.45
C PRO A 109 7.02 23.41 12.07
N GLY A 110 6.84 23.56 13.39
CA GLY A 110 5.70 23.00 14.12
C GLY A 110 5.87 21.51 14.49
N GLY A 111 7.12 21.05 14.64
CA GLY A 111 7.45 19.66 15.00
C GLY A 111 7.24 19.34 16.49
N TRP A 112 7.86 18.26 16.99
CA TRP A 112 7.55 17.71 18.33
C TRP A 112 7.75 18.70 19.49
N ARG A 113 8.62 19.70 19.31
CA ARG A 113 8.89 20.74 20.32
C ARG A 113 7.73 21.71 20.52
N SER A 114 6.83 21.84 19.53
CA SER A 114 5.63 22.67 19.63
C SER A 114 4.38 21.87 19.98
N ASN A 115 4.52 20.62 20.42
CA ASN A 115 3.40 19.83 20.95
C ASN A 115 2.88 20.36 22.28
N ILE A 116 3.67 21.18 22.99
CA ILE A 116 3.29 21.81 24.25
C ILE A 116 3.26 23.32 24.02
N CYS A 117 2.18 23.95 24.46
CA CYS A 117 2.02 25.40 24.40
C CYS A 117 3.13 26.09 25.21
N ALA A 118 3.83 27.00 24.55
CA ALA A 118 4.96 27.73 25.13
C ALA A 118 4.55 28.59 26.33
N ASP A 119 5.51 28.86 27.20
CA ASP A 119 5.33 29.78 28.33
C ASP A 119 4.88 31.16 27.84
N GLY A 120 3.95 31.77 28.58
CA GLY A 120 3.36 33.07 28.23
C GLY A 120 2.15 33.00 27.29
N THR A 121 1.79 31.82 26.79
CA THR A 121 0.50 31.60 26.10
C THR A 121 -0.64 31.36 27.10
N ALA A 122 -1.90 31.58 26.70
CA ALA A 122 -3.05 31.39 27.59
C ALA A 122 -3.19 29.95 28.10
N ARG A 123 -2.69 28.97 27.33
CA ARG A 123 -2.69 27.55 27.69
C ARG A 123 -1.29 26.98 27.91
N ALA A 124 -0.33 27.77 28.39
CA ALA A 124 1.03 27.31 28.67
C ALA A 124 1.04 25.95 29.41
N GLY A 125 1.90 25.03 28.97
CA GLY A 125 2.02 23.67 29.54
C GLY A 125 0.97 22.65 29.07
N HIS A 126 -0.03 23.04 28.29
CA HIS A 126 -1.01 22.11 27.70
C HIS A 126 -0.55 21.59 26.34
N PHE A 127 -1.13 20.47 25.90
CA PHE A 127 -0.91 19.96 24.55
C PHE A 127 -1.55 20.86 23.49
N ASP A 128 -0.79 21.16 22.45
CA ASP A 128 -1.28 21.83 21.25
C ASP A 128 -2.02 20.82 20.35
N PRO A 129 -3.35 20.94 20.19
CA PRO A 129 -4.13 20.00 19.39
C PRO A 129 -3.76 20.02 17.91
N VAL A 130 -3.15 21.10 17.40
CA VAL A 130 -2.74 21.18 15.99
C VAL A 130 -1.49 20.33 15.75
N ASN A 131 -0.53 20.39 16.67
CA ASN A 131 0.75 19.70 16.51
C ASN A 131 0.73 18.24 16.99
N ILE A 132 -0.19 17.86 17.89
CA ILE A 132 -0.29 16.47 18.37
C ILE A 132 -0.55 15.46 17.24
N PHE A 133 -1.32 15.84 16.22
CA PHE A 133 -1.59 14.97 15.06
C PHE A 133 -0.34 14.69 14.23
N ARG A 134 0.58 15.64 14.12
CA ARG A 134 1.86 15.42 13.43
C ARG A 134 2.73 14.41 14.16
N TYR A 135 2.69 14.47 15.49
CA TYR A 135 3.38 13.50 16.33
C TYR A 135 2.75 12.10 16.19
N ALA A 136 1.43 11.99 16.20
CA ALA A 136 0.72 10.74 15.95
C ALA A 136 1.05 10.16 14.56
N ASP A 137 1.06 11.01 13.53
CA ASP A 137 1.42 10.61 12.16
C ASP A 137 2.87 10.11 12.05
N ALA A 138 3.82 10.72 12.78
CA ALA A 138 5.19 10.22 12.85
C ALA A 138 5.27 8.80 13.44
N TRP A 139 4.50 8.50 14.49
CA TRP A 139 4.43 7.15 15.06
C TRP A 139 3.77 6.13 14.14
N VAL A 140 2.77 6.55 13.36
CA VAL A 140 2.21 5.68 12.32
C VAL A 140 3.25 5.40 11.22
N LEU A 141 3.99 6.41 10.76
CA LEU A 141 5.07 6.21 9.79
C LEU A 141 6.16 5.25 10.31
N PHE A 142 6.43 5.27 11.62
CA PHE A 142 7.33 4.30 12.25
C PHE A 142 6.86 2.85 12.04
N THR A 143 5.55 2.59 12.03
CA THR A 143 5.03 1.22 11.77
C THR A 143 5.22 0.78 10.32
N PHE A 144 5.14 1.70 9.36
CA PHE A 144 5.53 1.42 7.97
C PHE A 144 7.03 1.13 7.85
N MET A 145 7.86 1.89 8.56
CA MET A 145 9.30 1.64 8.65
C MET A 145 9.59 0.25 9.24
N ALA A 146 8.89 -0.14 10.31
CA ALA A 146 9.01 -1.47 10.91
C ALA A 146 8.62 -2.57 9.92
N SER A 147 7.56 -2.38 9.12
CA SER A 147 7.22 -3.31 8.02
C SER A 147 8.37 -3.45 7.02
N GLY A 148 9.02 -2.36 6.62
CA GLY A 148 10.18 -2.41 5.73
C GLY A 148 11.38 -3.14 6.34
N MET A 149 11.62 -2.97 7.65
CA MET A 149 12.67 -3.69 8.36
C MET A 149 12.39 -5.19 8.43
N VAL A 150 11.14 -5.60 8.65
CA VAL A 150 10.73 -7.01 8.66
C VAL A 150 10.82 -7.61 7.26
N ASP A 151 10.48 -6.85 6.23
CA ASP A 151 10.68 -7.28 4.84
C ASP A 151 12.16 -7.52 4.54
N LEU A 152 13.05 -6.61 4.97
CA LEU A 152 14.49 -6.73 4.80
C LEU A 152 15.08 -7.90 5.61
N LEU A 153 14.59 -8.12 6.83
CA LEU A 153 14.99 -9.26 7.65
C LEU A 153 14.55 -10.58 7.02
N GLY A 154 13.34 -10.63 6.44
CA GLY A 154 12.84 -11.79 5.70
C GLY A 154 13.65 -12.14 4.45
N TRP A 155 14.48 -11.22 3.97
CA TRP A 155 15.45 -11.49 2.90
C TRP A 155 16.72 -12.18 3.43
N ALA A 156 17.11 -11.91 4.67
CA ALA A 156 18.30 -12.49 5.30
C ALA A 156 18.01 -13.79 6.08
N VAL A 157 16.79 -13.96 6.59
CA VAL A 157 16.39 -15.06 7.47
C VAL A 157 14.99 -15.54 7.09
N GLU A 158 14.77 -16.86 7.11
CA GLU A 158 13.43 -17.43 6.94
C GLU A 158 12.53 -17.06 8.11
N LEU A 159 11.51 -16.24 7.85
CA LEU A 159 10.50 -15.85 8.83
C LEU A 159 9.26 -16.75 8.72
N PRO A 160 8.48 -16.91 9.81
CA PRO A 160 7.19 -17.59 9.74
C PRO A 160 6.29 -16.99 8.66
N SER A 161 5.55 -17.84 7.94
CA SER A 161 4.66 -17.41 6.86
C SER A 161 3.65 -16.37 7.36
N GLY A 162 3.53 -15.27 6.63
CA GLY A 162 2.59 -14.19 6.98
C GLY A 162 3.18 -13.10 7.88
N THR A 163 4.38 -13.27 8.46
CA THR A 163 5.01 -12.25 9.31
C THR A 163 5.11 -10.89 8.61
N GLN A 164 5.57 -10.87 7.36
CA GLN A 164 5.66 -9.63 6.59
C GLN A 164 4.30 -8.98 6.31
N HIS A 165 3.26 -9.79 6.03
CA HIS A 165 1.90 -9.29 5.84
C HIS A 165 1.34 -8.72 7.14
N PHE A 166 1.59 -9.36 8.28
CA PHE A 166 1.11 -8.90 9.58
C PHE A 166 1.59 -7.47 9.90
N PHE A 167 2.88 -7.18 9.71
CA PHE A 167 3.41 -5.84 9.96
C PHE A 167 2.83 -4.80 8.99
N LEU A 168 2.60 -5.19 7.73
CA LEU A 168 1.96 -4.30 6.75
C LEU A 168 0.48 -4.04 7.08
N VAL A 169 -0.26 -5.08 7.51
CA VAL A 169 -1.64 -4.95 8.02
C VAL A 169 -1.66 -4.00 9.21
N ALA A 170 -0.78 -4.21 10.19
CA ALA A 170 -0.70 -3.39 11.39
C ALA A 170 -0.43 -1.92 11.05
N ALA A 171 0.45 -1.64 10.09
CA ALA A 171 0.74 -0.27 9.67
C ALA A 171 -0.49 0.44 9.07
N PHE A 172 -1.21 -0.21 8.15
CA PHE A 172 -2.44 0.35 7.60
C PHE A 172 -3.57 0.43 8.62
N ALA A 173 -3.71 -0.56 9.51
CA ALA A 173 -4.72 -0.55 10.56
C ALA A 173 -4.50 0.60 11.57
N LEU A 174 -3.25 0.83 12.00
CA LEU A 174 -2.92 1.94 12.89
C LEU A 174 -3.08 3.30 12.19
N LYS A 175 -2.73 3.41 10.89
CA LYS A 175 -3.04 4.62 10.13
C LYS A 175 -4.54 4.88 10.06
N SER A 176 -5.32 3.84 9.79
CA SER A 176 -6.77 3.93 9.77
C SER A 176 -7.31 4.38 11.13
N PHE A 177 -6.81 3.82 12.23
CA PHE A 177 -7.21 4.19 13.58
C PHE A 177 -6.92 5.66 13.90
N ILE A 178 -5.73 6.16 13.57
CA ILE A 178 -5.41 7.59 13.77
C ILE A 178 -6.29 8.50 12.92
N LEU A 179 -6.64 8.08 11.70
CA LEU A 179 -7.57 8.84 10.84
C LEU A 179 -9.00 8.87 11.39
N SER A 180 -9.45 7.85 12.13
CA SER A 180 -10.80 7.85 12.74
C SER A 180 -10.89 8.70 14.01
N GLU A 181 -9.80 8.78 14.77
CA GLU A 181 -9.72 9.61 16.00
C GLU A 181 -9.33 11.07 15.71
N GLY A 182 -9.08 11.40 14.44
CA GLY A 182 -8.84 12.75 13.97
C GLY A 182 -10.01 13.66 14.31
N GLN A 183 -9.85 14.51 15.32
CA GLN A 183 -10.74 15.65 15.48
C GLN A 183 -10.38 16.66 14.39
N HIS A 184 -11.38 17.25 13.74
CA HIS A 184 -11.20 18.27 12.72
C HIS A 184 -12.08 19.47 13.05
N PRO A 185 -11.61 20.69 12.78
CA PRO A 185 -12.33 21.91 13.17
C PRO A 185 -13.60 22.14 12.35
N ASP A 186 -13.67 21.62 11.13
CA ASP A 186 -14.82 21.76 10.25
C ASP A 186 -15.30 20.43 9.66
N MET A 187 -16.60 20.37 9.37
CA MET A 187 -17.25 19.16 8.86
C MET A 187 -16.75 18.75 7.47
N LEU A 188 -16.29 19.71 6.64
CA LEU A 188 -15.71 19.41 5.34
C LEU A 188 -14.40 18.62 5.52
N GLU A 189 -13.51 19.11 6.38
CA GLU A 189 -12.28 18.40 6.73
C GLU A 189 -12.57 17.02 7.34
N SER A 190 -13.51 16.93 8.30
CA SER A 190 -13.94 15.63 8.86
C SER A 190 -14.39 14.66 7.78
N MET A 191 -15.19 15.11 6.81
CA MET A 191 -15.69 14.23 5.75
C MET A 191 -14.57 13.80 4.80
N VAL A 192 -13.63 14.69 4.48
CA VAL A 192 -12.47 14.37 3.63
C VAL A 192 -11.60 13.29 4.29
N TYR A 193 -11.29 13.44 5.58
CA TYR A 193 -10.50 12.46 6.33
C TYR A 193 -11.28 11.18 6.64
N PHE A 194 -12.60 11.25 6.82
CA PHE A 194 -13.44 10.05 6.95
C PHE A 194 -13.39 9.18 5.68
N MET A 195 -13.44 9.78 4.49
CA MET A 195 -13.28 9.03 3.24
C MET A 195 -11.89 8.38 3.15
N LEU A 196 -10.84 9.09 3.59
CA LEU A 196 -9.48 8.56 3.66
C LEU A 196 -9.38 7.39 4.66
N PHE A 197 -9.99 7.53 5.84
CA PHE A 197 -10.14 6.46 6.82
C PHE A 197 -10.76 5.20 6.19
N MET A 198 -11.91 5.34 5.52
CA MET A 198 -12.62 4.20 4.93
C MET A 198 -11.76 3.42 3.93
N VAL A 199 -11.01 4.13 3.08
CA VAL A 199 -10.16 3.47 2.07
C VAL A 199 -8.86 2.90 2.67
N THR A 200 -8.30 3.53 3.69
CA THR A 200 -7.15 2.99 4.44
C THR A 200 -7.57 1.74 5.22
N ALA A 201 -8.74 1.75 5.87
CA ALA A 201 -9.35 0.58 6.50
C ALA A 201 -9.56 -0.56 5.49
N GLY A 202 -10.12 -0.23 4.32
CA GLY A 202 -10.29 -1.19 3.21
C GLY A 202 -8.96 -1.84 2.80
N THR A 203 -7.87 -1.07 2.75
CA THR A 203 -6.53 -1.61 2.46
C THR A 203 -6.06 -2.59 3.52
N ALA A 204 -6.23 -2.27 4.80
CA ALA A 204 -5.89 -3.17 5.90
C ALA A 204 -6.72 -4.47 5.84
N LEU A 205 -8.01 -4.37 5.53
CA LEU A 205 -8.90 -5.52 5.37
C LEU A 205 -8.49 -6.41 4.19
N PHE A 206 -8.15 -5.84 3.03
CA PHE A 206 -7.68 -6.62 1.90
C PHE A 206 -6.30 -7.24 2.14
N LEU A 207 -5.39 -6.56 2.84
CA LEU A 207 -4.12 -7.14 3.29
C LEU A 207 -4.33 -8.30 4.27
N LEU A 208 -5.27 -8.17 5.20
CA LEU A 208 -5.62 -9.25 6.12
C LEU A 208 -6.22 -10.44 5.35
N THR A 209 -7.06 -10.15 4.36
CA THR A 209 -7.63 -11.14 3.44
C THR A 209 -6.53 -11.84 2.64
N GLU A 210 -5.51 -11.12 2.13
CA GLU A 210 -4.33 -11.69 1.47
C GLU A 210 -3.49 -12.54 2.43
N MET A 211 -3.40 -12.17 3.70
CA MET A 211 -2.68 -12.95 4.70
C MET A 211 -3.37 -14.30 4.98
N ILE A 212 -4.72 -14.31 5.02
CA ILE A 212 -5.53 -15.52 5.26
C ILE A 212 -5.63 -16.37 3.99
N TRP A 213 -5.83 -15.74 2.83
CA TRP A 213 -5.99 -16.38 1.52
C TRP A 213 -4.96 -15.83 0.53
N PRO A 214 -3.70 -16.26 0.63
CA PRO A 214 -2.62 -15.74 -0.21
C PRO A 214 -2.82 -16.06 -1.69
N GLU A 215 -3.69 -17.00 -2.04
CA GLU A 215 -3.99 -17.35 -3.44
C GLU A 215 -5.10 -16.48 -4.07
N SER A 216 -5.71 -15.58 -3.29
CA SER A 216 -6.79 -14.73 -3.76
C SER A 216 -6.27 -13.54 -4.55
N PHE A 217 -6.28 -13.66 -5.89
CA PHE A 217 -5.98 -12.54 -6.79
C PHE A 217 -6.88 -11.32 -6.54
N LEU A 218 -8.16 -11.55 -6.21
CA LEU A 218 -9.10 -10.47 -5.91
C LEU A 218 -8.74 -9.72 -4.62
N ALA A 219 -8.18 -10.40 -3.61
CA ALA A 219 -7.70 -9.73 -2.41
C ALA A 219 -6.53 -8.78 -2.74
N SER A 220 -5.56 -9.25 -3.53
CA SER A 220 -4.46 -8.39 -4.01
C SER A 220 -4.93 -7.24 -4.91
N CYS A 221 -5.94 -7.45 -5.75
CA CYS A 221 -6.57 -6.36 -6.50
C CYS A 221 -7.27 -5.36 -5.58
N GLY A 222 -7.96 -5.83 -4.54
CA GLY A 222 -8.62 -4.98 -3.55
C GLY A 222 -7.64 -4.09 -2.79
N ARG A 223 -6.49 -4.66 -2.34
CA ARG A 223 -5.40 -3.87 -1.73
C ARG A 223 -4.94 -2.76 -2.66
N VAL A 224 -4.57 -3.12 -3.89
CA VAL A 224 -4.08 -2.16 -4.90
C VAL A 224 -5.13 -1.10 -5.23
N TYR A 225 -6.40 -1.50 -5.34
CA TYR A 225 -7.51 -0.58 -5.58
C TYR A 225 -7.63 0.46 -4.47
N CYS A 226 -7.65 0.03 -3.21
CA CYS A 226 -7.76 0.94 -2.07
C CYS A 226 -6.53 1.83 -1.94
N THR A 227 -5.30 1.35 -2.17
CA THR A 227 -4.12 2.22 -2.17
C THR A 227 -4.08 3.20 -3.35
N TYR A 228 -4.62 2.82 -4.50
CA TYR A 228 -4.76 3.73 -5.66
C TYR A 228 -5.72 4.87 -5.31
N LEU A 229 -6.86 4.50 -4.73
CA LEU A 229 -7.88 5.46 -4.35
C LEU A 229 -7.40 6.37 -3.22
N GLN A 230 -6.63 5.88 -2.25
CA GLN A 230 -5.91 6.73 -1.27
C GLN A 230 -5.04 7.77 -1.97
N ALA A 231 -4.18 7.34 -2.90
CA ALA A 231 -3.26 8.22 -3.62
C ALA A 231 -4.00 9.34 -4.37
N ILE A 232 -5.05 8.97 -5.12
CA ILE A 232 -5.88 9.92 -5.86
C ILE A 232 -6.61 10.85 -4.89
N TRP A 233 -7.14 10.30 -3.79
CA TRP A 233 -7.88 11.07 -2.81
C TRP A 233 -7.03 12.09 -2.08
N TYR A 234 -5.74 11.85 -1.86
CA TYR A 234 -4.83 12.88 -1.35
C TYR A 234 -4.75 14.11 -2.26
N PHE A 235 -4.77 13.95 -3.59
CA PHE A 235 -4.87 15.08 -4.51
C PHE A 235 -6.24 15.77 -4.42
N GLY A 236 -7.31 14.98 -4.26
CA GLY A 236 -8.65 15.49 -3.99
C GLY A 236 -8.71 16.34 -2.72
N ALA A 237 -8.24 15.81 -1.60
CA ALA A 237 -8.14 16.48 -0.31
C ALA A 237 -7.33 17.78 -0.42
N ALA A 238 -6.18 17.75 -1.10
CA ALA A 238 -5.37 18.95 -1.32
C ALA A 238 -6.18 20.07 -2.03
N ARG A 239 -6.99 19.71 -3.02
CA ARG A 239 -7.83 20.65 -3.77
C ARG A 239 -9.02 21.15 -2.94
N LEU A 240 -9.74 20.23 -2.29
CA LEU A 240 -10.92 20.56 -1.50
C LEU A 240 -10.59 21.47 -0.32
N LEU A 241 -9.48 21.19 0.39
CA LEU A 241 -9.15 21.89 1.64
C LEU A 241 -8.33 23.17 1.43
N PHE A 242 -7.49 23.25 0.39
CA PHE A 242 -6.50 24.34 0.27
C PHE A 242 -6.60 25.20 -1.00
N GLU A 243 -7.46 24.86 -1.98
CA GLU A 243 -7.57 25.67 -3.20
C GLU A 243 -8.30 27.00 -2.97
N GLY A 244 -8.99 27.15 -1.84
CA GLY A 244 -9.66 28.40 -1.46
C GLY A 244 -10.84 28.76 -2.37
N ARG A 245 -11.47 27.77 -3.02
CA ARG A 245 -12.64 28.03 -3.85
C ARG A 245 -13.85 28.35 -2.97
N PRO A 246 -14.70 29.33 -3.34
CA PRO A 246 -15.90 29.68 -2.57
C PRO A 246 -16.84 28.50 -2.30
N ALA A 247 -16.94 27.55 -3.22
CA ALA A 247 -17.78 26.35 -3.07
C ALA A 247 -17.34 25.40 -1.94
N TRP A 248 -16.11 25.55 -1.42
CA TRP A 248 -15.59 24.78 -0.30
C TRP A 248 -15.42 25.62 0.97
N ASN A 249 -15.91 26.87 0.96
CA ASN A 249 -15.77 27.75 2.10
C ASN A 249 -16.74 27.35 3.21
N THR A 250 -16.21 26.87 4.32
CA THR A 250 -16.99 26.56 5.54
C THR A 250 -16.93 27.69 6.57
N THR A 251 -16.25 28.80 6.27
CA THR A 251 -16.04 29.92 7.21
C THR A 251 -17.12 30.99 7.13
N ASP A 252 -18.12 30.81 6.26
CA ASP A 252 -19.20 31.77 6.16
C ASP A 252 -19.98 31.87 7.49
N PRO A 253 -20.54 33.05 7.83
CA PRO A 253 -21.18 33.30 9.12
C PRO A 253 -22.36 32.36 9.42
N MET A 254 -22.93 31.74 8.39
CA MET A 254 -23.89 30.66 8.52
C MET A 254 -23.18 29.34 8.25
N PRO A 255 -23.23 28.36 9.17
CA PRO A 255 -22.60 27.07 8.97
C PRO A 255 -23.21 26.36 7.76
N ASP A 256 -22.51 26.37 6.64
CA ASP A 256 -22.91 25.65 5.43
C ASP A 256 -22.38 24.21 5.45
N MET A 257 -23.30 23.26 5.48
CA MET A 257 -23.01 21.83 5.43
C MET A 257 -22.88 21.31 3.99
N SER A 258 -23.28 22.11 2.99
CA SER A 258 -23.30 21.71 1.59
C SER A 258 -21.94 21.23 1.05
N PRO A 259 -20.79 21.86 1.41
CA PRO A 259 -19.50 21.39 0.92
C PRO A 259 -19.16 19.98 1.41
N ALA A 260 -19.39 19.73 2.71
CA ALA A 260 -19.16 18.44 3.34
C ALA A 260 -20.08 17.35 2.77
N MET A 261 -21.37 17.66 2.57
CA MET A 261 -22.33 16.74 1.94
C MET A 261 -21.99 16.41 0.49
N PHE A 262 -21.26 17.29 -0.19
CA PHE A 262 -20.86 17.07 -1.57
C PHE A 262 -19.56 16.24 -1.71
N VAL A 263 -18.70 16.14 -0.68
CA VAL A 263 -17.45 15.35 -0.68
C VAL A 263 -17.60 13.90 -1.17
N PRO A 264 -18.66 13.14 -0.82
CA PRO A 264 -18.85 11.78 -1.34
C PRO A 264 -18.97 11.72 -2.87
N VAL A 265 -19.45 12.78 -3.52
CA VAL A 265 -19.65 12.82 -4.98
C VAL A 265 -18.33 12.68 -5.75
N PRO A 266 -17.31 13.56 -5.58
CA PRO A 266 -16.00 13.36 -6.22
C PRO A 266 -15.31 12.08 -5.73
N PHE A 267 -15.53 11.63 -4.49
CA PHE A 267 -14.98 10.37 -4.01
C PHE A 267 -15.49 9.18 -4.83
N VAL A 268 -16.80 9.06 -5.01
CA VAL A 268 -17.44 8.02 -5.83
C VAL A 268 -17.02 8.13 -7.30
N PHE A 269 -16.86 9.35 -7.83
CA PHE A 269 -16.29 9.54 -9.16
C PHE A 269 -14.90 8.91 -9.28
N TRP A 270 -14.01 9.17 -8.30
CA TRP A 270 -12.66 8.58 -8.29
C TRP A 270 -12.65 7.07 -8.06
N MET A 271 -13.60 6.52 -7.30
CA MET A 271 -13.79 5.07 -7.16
C MET A 271 -14.05 4.41 -8.52
N ASN A 272 -15.00 4.96 -9.29
CA ASN A 272 -15.34 4.46 -10.62
C ASN A 272 -14.17 4.61 -11.60
N PHE A 273 -13.51 5.78 -11.60
CA PHE A 273 -12.35 6.03 -12.44
C PHE A 273 -11.18 5.08 -12.13
N THR A 274 -10.92 4.83 -10.84
CA THR A 274 -9.89 3.88 -10.40
C THR A 274 -10.21 2.46 -10.86
N SER A 275 -11.48 2.05 -10.71
CA SER A 275 -11.96 0.74 -11.15
C SER A 275 -11.75 0.53 -12.66
N LEU A 276 -12.15 1.53 -13.46
CA LEU A 276 -11.95 1.53 -14.90
C LEU A 276 -10.46 1.50 -15.27
N THR A 277 -9.64 2.32 -14.61
CA THR A 277 -8.19 2.39 -14.86
C THR A 277 -7.51 1.06 -14.57
N MET A 278 -7.83 0.42 -13.45
CA MET A 278 -7.29 -0.90 -13.11
C MET A 278 -7.73 -1.97 -14.11
N PHE A 279 -9.00 -1.97 -14.51
CA PHE A 279 -9.52 -2.90 -15.50
C PHE A 279 -8.82 -2.75 -16.86
N LEU A 280 -8.69 -1.52 -17.35
CA LEU A 280 -7.96 -1.22 -18.59
C LEU A 280 -6.47 -1.58 -18.47
N GLY A 281 -5.84 -1.33 -17.31
CA GLY A 281 -4.47 -1.74 -17.03
C GLY A 281 -4.28 -3.26 -17.11
N TYR A 282 -5.21 -4.03 -16.53
CA TYR A 282 -5.21 -5.48 -16.61
C TYR A 282 -5.36 -5.97 -18.06
N LEU A 283 -6.31 -5.43 -18.82
CA LEU A 283 -6.51 -5.79 -20.23
C LEU A 283 -5.29 -5.45 -21.08
N GLY A 284 -4.70 -4.27 -20.87
CA GLY A 284 -3.49 -3.83 -21.55
C GLY A 284 -2.31 -4.76 -21.27
N MET A 285 -2.11 -5.15 -20.02
CA MET A 285 -1.03 -6.07 -19.64
C MET A 285 -1.23 -7.47 -20.22
N ARG A 286 -2.48 -7.98 -20.21
CA ARG A 286 -2.84 -9.25 -20.83
C ARG A 286 -2.61 -9.24 -22.33
N TRP A 287 -2.98 -8.16 -23.02
CA TRP A 287 -2.73 -7.97 -24.44
C TRP A 287 -1.23 -7.95 -24.73
N ALA A 288 -0.46 -7.13 -24.00
CA ALA A 288 0.99 -7.04 -24.16
C ALA A 288 1.66 -8.41 -23.98
N LEU A 289 1.35 -9.14 -22.91
CA LEU A 289 1.93 -10.46 -22.66
C LEU A 289 1.58 -11.46 -23.77
N LYS A 290 0.37 -11.41 -24.32
CA LYS A 290 -0.04 -12.26 -25.44
C LYS A 290 0.73 -11.93 -26.72
N SER A 291 0.94 -10.64 -27.02
CA SER A 291 1.72 -10.21 -28.18
C SER A 291 3.17 -10.67 -28.06
N TYR A 292 3.83 -10.41 -26.93
CA TYR A 292 5.23 -10.81 -26.70
C TYR A 292 5.44 -12.33 -26.75
N LEU A 293 4.55 -13.11 -26.12
CA LEU A 293 4.67 -14.58 -26.14
C LEU A 293 4.25 -15.19 -27.49
N GLY A 294 3.28 -14.57 -28.16
CA GLY A 294 2.81 -15.02 -29.47
C GLY A 294 3.89 -14.92 -30.53
N ASP A 295 4.67 -13.85 -30.50
CA ASP A 295 5.79 -13.64 -31.42
C ASP A 295 6.93 -14.61 -31.13
N GLY A 296 7.28 -14.82 -29.86
CA GLY A 296 8.33 -15.79 -29.48
C GLY A 296 8.00 -17.24 -29.86
N LEU A 297 6.74 -17.66 -29.71
CA LEU A 297 6.32 -19.00 -30.14
C LEU A 297 6.31 -19.14 -31.68
N ARG A 298 5.95 -18.09 -32.40
CA ARG A 298 6.02 -18.08 -33.87
C ARG A 298 7.45 -18.18 -34.37
N GLU A 299 8.39 -17.45 -33.74
CA GLU A 299 9.82 -17.55 -34.05
C GLU A 299 10.35 -18.95 -33.76
N ALA A 300 10.03 -19.53 -32.60
CA ALA A 300 10.44 -20.89 -32.23
C ALA A 300 9.86 -21.96 -33.19
N CYS A 301 8.62 -21.83 -33.64
CA CYS A 301 8.04 -22.73 -34.65
C CYS A 301 8.66 -22.52 -36.05
N SER A 302 8.98 -21.28 -36.42
CA SER A 302 9.59 -20.99 -37.73
C SER A 302 11.01 -21.53 -37.84
N THR A 303 11.77 -21.53 -36.75
CA THR A 303 13.13 -22.10 -36.69
C THR A 303 13.12 -23.62 -36.52
N SER A 304 12.08 -24.16 -35.86
CA SER A 304 11.87 -25.62 -35.78
C SER A 304 11.55 -26.25 -37.14
N GLY A 305 11.09 -25.51 -38.14
CA GLY A 305 10.93 -25.99 -39.52
C GLY A 305 12.22 -26.51 -40.18
N ASP A 306 13.40 -26.16 -39.66
CA ASP A 306 14.69 -26.70 -40.10
C ASP A 306 15.13 -27.98 -39.34
N THR A 307 14.36 -28.46 -38.36
CA THR A 307 14.70 -29.68 -37.59
C THR A 307 14.54 -30.98 -38.37
N GLU A 308 13.87 -30.97 -39.53
CA GLU A 308 13.87 -32.12 -40.45
C GLU A 308 15.29 -32.42 -41.01
N ARG A 309 16.21 -31.43 -41.00
CA ARG A 309 17.62 -31.66 -41.35
C ARG A 309 18.52 -32.11 -40.20
N LEU A 310 18.08 -31.97 -38.94
CA LEU A 310 18.90 -32.36 -37.78
C LEU A 310 18.62 -33.80 -37.31
N HIS A 311 17.47 -34.38 -37.66
CA HIS A 311 17.18 -35.79 -37.40
C HIS A 311 18.08 -36.77 -38.18
N HIS A 312 18.78 -36.31 -39.22
CA HIS A 312 19.77 -37.12 -39.96
C HIS A 312 21.21 -37.06 -39.40
N LEU A 313 21.48 -36.24 -38.38
CA LEU A 313 22.83 -36.06 -37.83
C LEU A 313 22.98 -36.50 -36.36
N LEU A 314 21.92 -36.97 -35.72
CA LEU A 314 22.02 -37.58 -34.41
C LEU A 314 22.28 -39.08 -34.57
N PRO A 315 23.48 -39.60 -34.18
CA PRO A 315 23.70 -41.03 -34.13
C PRO A 315 22.71 -41.64 -33.15
N HIS A 316 22.08 -42.75 -33.56
CA HIS A 316 21.27 -43.60 -32.70
C HIS A 316 22.08 -43.93 -31.44
N HIS A 317 21.78 -43.24 -30.35
CA HIS A 317 22.27 -43.61 -29.03
C HIS A 317 21.27 -44.64 -28.52
N ASP A 318 21.62 -45.91 -28.63
CA ASP A 318 20.94 -46.99 -27.92
C ASP A 318 21.00 -46.65 -26.43
N VAL A 319 19.85 -46.23 -25.89
CA VAL A 319 19.69 -46.03 -24.45
C VAL A 319 19.35 -47.40 -23.89
N ASP A 320 20.34 -48.03 -23.26
CA ASP A 320 20.14 -49.20 -22.42
C ASP A 320 19.10 -48.86 -21.34
N GLU A 321 17.98 -49.59 -21.36
CA GLU A 321 16.95 -49.53 -20.32
C GLU A 321 17.59 -49.82 -18.95
N PRO A 322 17.48 -48.92 -17.96
CA PRO A 322 17.90 -49.23 -16.61
C PRO A 322 16.92 -50.23 -16.01
N HIS A 323 17.40 -51.45 -15.81
CA HIS A 323 16.74 -52.49 -15.03
C HIS A 323 16.18 -51.94 -13.72
N HIS A 324 14.86 -52.03 -13.57
CA HIS A 324 14.16 -51.88 -12.31
C HIS A 324 14.73 -52.86 -11.27
N GLN A 325 15.50 -52.34 -10.30
CA GLN A 325 15.74 -53.06 -9.06
C GLN A 325 14.59 -52.75 -8.07
N PRO A 326 13.92 -53.77 -7.52
CA PRO A 326 12.89 -53.58 -6.52
C PRO A 326 13.51 -53.06 -5.21
N PHE A 327 12.97 -51.95 -4.74
CA PHE A 327 13.36 -51.27 -3.50
C PHE A 327 13.01 -52.15 -2.30
N ASN A 328 14.03 -52.68 -1.63
CA ASN A 328 13.87 -53.46 -0.41
C ASN A 328 13.84 -52.51 0.80
N GLY A 329 12.81 -52.65 1.63
CA GLY A 329 12.59 -51.80 2.80
C GLY A 329 13.71 -51.90 3.83
N GLY A 330 14.21 -50.75 4.27
CA GLY A 330 15.17 -50.61 5.35
C GLY A 330 14.81 -49.42 6.22
N SER A 331 14.17 -49.71 7.36
CA SER A 331 14.01 -48.80 8.49
C SER A 331 15.39 -48.40 9.02
N GLY A 332 15.72 -47.12 9.00
CA GLY A 332 16.98 -46.61 9.51
C GLY A 332 16.98 -45.09 9.62
N GLY A 333 16.65 -44.59 10.80
CA GLY A 333 16.77 -43.18 11.14
C GLY A 333 18.22 -42.71 11.06
N GLY A 334 18.45 -41.62 10.31
CA GLY A 334 19.74 -40.95 10.20
C GLY A 334 19.52 -39.53 9.70
N ARG A 335 19.41 -38.59 10.65
CA ARG A 335 19.31 -37.15 10.36
C ARG A 335 20.70 -36.65 9.98
N VAL A 336 20.98 -36.61 8.68
CA VAL A 336 22.20 -35.98 8.15
C VAL A 336 21.93 -34.49 7.98
N VAL A 337 22.57 -33.69 8.83
CA VAL A 337 22.68 -32.23 8.67
C VAL A 337 23.83 -31.98 7.70
N THR A 338 23.55 -31.56 6.48
CA THR A 338 24.57 -31.04 5.56
C THR A 338 24.62 -29.52 5.69
N SER A 339 25.69 -29.01 6.30
CA SER A 339 26.06 -27.60 6.22
C SER A 339 26.62 -27.32 4.82
N GLY A 340 25.89 -26.57 4.01
CA GLY A 340 26.35 -26.10 2.70
C GLY A 340 27.01 -24.73 2.80
N ALA A 341 28.30 -24.72 3.15
CA ALA A 341 29.22 -23.62 2.82
C ALA A 341 30.17 -24.12 1.72
N ALA A 342 30.48 -23.24 0.77
CA ALA A 342 31.39 -23.42 -0.36
C ALA A 342 30.79 -24.01 -1.66
N ALA A 343 30.34 -23.10 -2.54
CA ALA A 343 30.39 -23.28 -3.99
C ALA A 343 30.50 -21.91 -4.69
N ALA A 344 31.59 -21.19 -4.44
CA ALA A 344 32.03 -20.11 -5.32
C ALA A 344 32.87 -20.73 -6.45
N LYS A 345 32.21 -21.09 -7.56
CA LYS A 345 32.86 -21.60 -8.77
C LYS A 345 32.63 -20.58 -9.88
N THR A 346 33.69 -19.85 -10.19
CA THR A 346 34.01 -19.19 -11.48
C THR A 346 32.89 -19.16 -12.52
N MET A 347 32.23 -18.00 -12.69
CA MET A 347 31.43 -17.71 -13.87
C MET A 347 32.32 -17.10 -14.95
N GLY A 348 32.51 -17.86 -16.02
CA GLY A 348 33.10 -17.39 -17.26
C GLY A 348 32.16 -16.43 -17.98
N VAL A 349 32.76 -15.41 -18.59
CA VAL A 349 32.12 -14.43 -19.47
C VAL A 349 31.75 -15.11 -20.78
N HIS A 350 30.57 -15.75 -20.86
CA HIS A 350 29.90 -16.13 -22.11
C HIS A 350 28.47 -16.59 -21.78
N GLU A 351 27.55 -15.65 -21.54
CA GLU A 351 26.10 -15.90 -21.67
C GLU A 351 25.34 -14.55 -21.69
N LEU A 352 25.34 -13.91 -22.87
CA LEU A 352 24.28 -12.98 -23.26
C LEU A 352 23.23 -13.80 -24.01
N VAL A 353 22.50 -14.62 -23.26
CA VAL A 353 21.24 -15.24 -23.68
C VAL A 353 20.13 -14.46 -22.98
N PRO A 354 19.06 -14.04 -23.68
CA PRO A 354 18.02 -13.23 -23.06
C PRO A 354 17.32 -14.05 -21.96
N LEU A 355 17.25 -13.43 -20.78
CA LEU A 355 16.63 -13.83 -19.51
C LEU A 355 15.12 -14.16 -19.61
N VAL A 356 14.71 -15.04 -20.52
CA VAL A 356 13.30 -15.42 -20.71
C VAL A 356 13.03 -16.90 -20.39
N SER A 357 14.05 -17.75 -20.25
CA SER A 357 13.83 -19.21 -20.12
C SER A 357 14.05 -19.82 -18.73
N ARG A 358 14.03 -19.04 -17.65
CA ARG A 358 13.98 -19.59 -16.27
C ARG A 358 12.85 -18.96 -15.47
N HIS A 359 11.61 -19.26 -15.85
CA HIS A 359 10.45 -19.17 -14.96
C HIS A 359 9.54 -20.37 -15.15
#